data_AF-A0A7S3RB31-F1
#
_entry.id   AF-A0A7S3RB31-F1
#
_cell.length_a   1.000
_cell.length_b   1.000
_cell.length_c   1.000
_cell.angle_alpha   90.00
_cell.angle_beta   90.00
_cell.angle_gamma   90.00
#
_symmetry.space_group_name_H-M   'P 1'
#
loop_
_entity.id
_entity.type
_entity.pdbx_description
1 polymer ?
#
loop_
_entity_poly.entity_id
_entity_poly.type
_entity_poly.pdbx_seq_one_letter_code
_entity_poly.pdbx_strand_id
1 'polypeptide(L)'
;AIWLKHQFADTCLATALPTTMLAKSTLVAVLLLALAPSAAGHAWLTEPPARNAQGGSRNGYCPQCGNGGGVCGDGGQWPPSSNYLGGQNSGPQRTYTAGQVVEFKVKMTAHHMGHMELHVCDEHLGPLTPDPEGPNGCLSKWVLERARPEQVY
;
A
#
# COMPACT_ATOMS: atom_id res chain seq x y z
N ALA A 1 -28.39 44.19 -13.61
CA ALA A 1 -28.11 45.08 -12.46
C ALA A 1 -29.43 45.49 -11.82
N ILE A 2 -29.80 44.83 -10.73
CA ILE A 2 -30.90 45.21 -9.82
C ILE A 2 -30.37 44.87 -8.42
N TRP A 3 -30.37 45.85 -7.54
CA TRP A 3 -30.13 45.70 -6.10
C TRP A 3 -31.44 45.32 -5.42
N LEU A 4 -31.44 44.31 -4.55
CA LEU A 4 -32.36 44.24 -3.43
C LEU A 4 -31.67 43.63 -2.20
N LYS A 5 -31.57 44.48 -1.17
CA LYS A 5 -31.24 44.14 0.21
C LYS A 5 -32.21 43.08 0.73
N HIS A 6 -31.72 42.08 1.44
CA HIS A 6 -32.43 41.53 2.58
C HIS A 6 -31.49 41.56 3.79
N GLN A 7 -31.86 42.42 4.72
CA GLN A 7 -31.39 42.41 6.09
C GLN A 7 -32.09 41.24 6.78
N PHE A 8 -31.34 40.32 7.36
CA PHE A 8 -31.75 39.68 8.60
C PHE A 8 -30.62 39.91 9.60
N ALA A 9 -30.87 40.87 10.48
CA ALA A 9 -30.26 40.89 11.78
C ALA A 9 -30.90 39.75 12.57
N ASP A 10 -30.11 38.76 12.97
CA ASP A 10 -30.42 37.95 14.13
C ASP A 10 -29.14 37.80 14.95
N THR A 11 -29.23 38.33 16.15
CA THR A 11 -28.26 38.28 17.22
C THR A 11 -28.05 36.83 17.67
N CYS A 12 -27.04 36.15 17.14
CA CYS A 12 -26.38 35.10 17.92
C CYS A 12 -25.33 35.78 18.78
N LEU A 13 -25.62 35.92 20.09
CA LEU A 13 -24.60 36.14 21.09
C LEU A 13 -23.51 35.07 20.87
N ALA A 14 -22.37 35.50 20.35
CA ALA A 14 -21.16 34.72 20.39
C ALA A 14 -20.72 34.65 21.86
N THR A 15 -21.20 33.64 22.59
CA THR A 15 -20.52 33.21 23.79
C THR A 15 -19.12 32.78 23.35
N ALA A 16 -18.12 33.59 23.69
CA ALA A 16 -16.72 33.25 23.49
C ALA A 16 -16.48 31.89 24.17
N LEU A 17 -16.30 30.84 23.36
CA LEU A 17 -15.83 29.56 23.86
C LEU A 17 -14.48 29.82 24.54
N PRO A 18 -14.25 29.32 25.76
CA PRO A 18 -13.00 29.51 26.45
C PRO A 18 -11.86 28.92 25.61
N THR A 19 -10.97 29.78 25.12
CA THR A 19 -9.78 29.46 24.32
C THR A 19 -8.79 28.53 25.04
N THR A 20 -9.01 28.27 26.33
CA THR A 20 -8.16 27.40 27.16
C THR A 20 -8.47 25.90 27.02
N MET A 21 -9.61 25.50 26.46
CA MET A 21 -9.93 24.07 26.25
C MET A 21 -9.27 23.46 25.01
N LEU A 22 -8.96 24.27 23.99
CA LEU A 22 -8.35 23.78 22.74
C LEU A 22 -6.92 23.26 22.94
N ALA A 23 -6.12 23.93 23.79
CA ALA A 23 -4.70 23.63 23.95
C ALA A 23 -4.40 22.35 24.77
N LYS A 24 -5.29 21.95 25.69
CA LYS A 24 -5.14 20.72 26.49
C LYS A 24 -5.59 19.48 25.72
N SER A 25 -6.63 19.63 24.90
CA SER A 25 -7.19 18.54 24.10
C SER A 25 -6.23 18.09 22.99
N THR A 26 -5.51 19.02 22.36
CA THR A 26 -4.48 18.71 21.36
C THR A 26 -3.29 17.94 21.94
N LEU A 27 -2.85 18.24 23.16
CA LEU A 27 -1.71 17.57 23.79
C LEU A 27 -2.01 16.12 24.17
N VAL A 28 -3.23 15.85 24.65
CA VAL A 28 -3.72 14.49 24.93
C VAL A 28 -3.86 13.69 23.62
N ALA A 29 -4.36 14.29 22.55
CA ALA A 29 -4.46 13.64 21.24
C ALA A 29 -3.08 13.27 20.67
N VAL A 30 -2.10 14.17 20.74
CA VAL A 30 -0.71 13.90 20.29
C VAL A 30 -0.08 12.77 21.11
N LEU A 31 -0.29 12.76 22.44
CA LEU A 31 0.24 11.71 23.30
C LEU A 31 -0.43 10.35 23.02
N LEU A 32 -1.73 10.32 22.74
CA LEU A 32 -2.46 9.12 22.34
C LEU A 32 -1.99 8.59 20.98
N LEU A 33 -1.71 9.46 20.00
CA LEU A 33 -1.13 9.03 18.72
C LEU A 33 0.30 8.50 18.88
N ALA A 34 1.10 9.07 19.80
CA ALA A 34 2.45 8.58 20.08
C ALA A 34 2.47 7.19 20.75
N LEU A 35 1.37 6.79 21.39
CA LEU A 35 1.15 5.47 21.99
C LEU A 35 0.55 4.46 21.00
N ALA A 36 0.23 4.87 19.77
CA ALA A 36 -0.25 3.94 18.76
C ALA A 36 0.88 2.94 18.42
N PRO A 37 0.65 1.62 18.55
CA PRO A 37 1.67 0.64 18.23
C PRO A 37 2.05 0.74 16.75
N SER A 38 3.36 0.80 16.46
CA SER A 38 3.84 0.58 15.11
C SER A 38 3.69 -0.90 14.74
N ALA A 39 3.21 -1.18 13.54
CA ALA A 39 2.99 -2.53 13.06
C ALA A 39 3.96 -2.84 11.91
N ALA A 40 4.85 -3.80 12.11
CA ALA A 40 5.79 -4.27 11.09
C ALA A 40 5.39 -5.67 10.60
N GLY A 41 4.56 -5.72 9.54
CA GLY A 41 4.14 -6.96 8.87
C GLY A 41 5.32 -7.74 8.28
N HIS A 42 5.37 -9.06 8.49
CA HIS A 42 6.31 -9.93 7.79
C HIS A 42 5.56 -10.98 6.98
N ALA A 43 5.53 -10.79 5.67
CA ALA A 43 4.93 -11.72 4.72
C ALA A 43 5.57 -11.61 3.34
N TRP A 44 5.42 -12.61 2.48
CA TRP A 44 5.80 -12.50 1.07
C TRP A 44 5.00 -13.50 0.22
N LEU A 45 4.89 -13.21 -1.07
CA LEU A 45 4.23 -14.08 -2.03
C LEU A 45 5.14 -15.27 -2.38
N THR A 46 4.66 -16.49 -2.11
CA THR A 46 5.35 -17.75 -2.39
C THR A 46 4.84 -18.43 -3.65
N GLU A 47 3.61 -18.16 -4.07
CA GLU A 47 3.03 -18.66 -5.33
C GLU A 47 2.18 -17.57 -6.01
N PRO A 48 2.54 -17.12 -7.23
CA PRO A 48 3.82 -17.38 -7.89
C PRO A 48 4.98 -16.83 -7.05
N PRO A 49 6.18 -17.42 -7.10
CA PRO A 49 7.32 -16.91 -6.35
C PRO A 49 7.59 -15.44 -6.67
N ALA A 50 7.57 -14.58 -5.64
CA ALA A 50 7.95 -13.17 -5.80
C ALA A 50 9.45 -13.02 -6.10
N ARG A 51 9.83 -11.83 -6.60
CA ARG A 51 11.22 -11.52 -6.97
C ARG A 51 12.19 -11.58 -5.78
N ASN A 52 11.68 -11.31 -4.58
CA ASN A 52 12.41 -11.43 -3.32
C ASN A 52 12.59 -12.90 -2.86
N ALA A 53 11.90 -13.88 -3.48
CA ALA A 53 11.92 -15.28 -3.07
C ALA A 53 13.10 -16.10 -3.63
N GLN A 54 13.95 -15.52 -4.50
CA GLN A 54 15.12 -16.20 -5.08
C GLN A 54 16.41 -15.48 -4.70
N GLY A 55 17.36 -16.17 -4.07
CA GLY A 55 18.64 -15.59 -3.67
C GLY A 55 19.59 -15.32 -4.86
N GLY A 56 20.40 -14.26 -4.76
CA GLY A 56 21.38 -13.91 -5.80
C GLY A 56 22.28 -12.73 -5.39
N SER A 57 23.18 -12.30 -6.27
CA SER A 57 24.11 -11.19 -5.98
C SER A 57 23.42 -9.84 -5.72
N ARG A 58 22.18 -9.69 -6.19
CA ARG A 58 21.28 -8.53 -5.98
C ARG A 58 20.02 -8.89 -5.19
N ASN A 59 20.04 -10.01 -4.46
CA ASN A 59 18.98 -10.41 -3.54
C ASN A 59 19.59 -11.19 -2.36
N GLY A 60 19.61 -10.60 -1.17
CA GLY A 60 20.25 -11.17 0.03
C GLY A 60 19.52 -12.39 0.62
N TYR A 61 18.51 -12.92 -0.08
CA TYR A 61 17.68 -14.04 0.30
C TYR A 61 17.09 -13.89 1.72
N CYS A 62 16.41 -12.78 1.92
CA CYS A 62 15.46 -12.60 3.00
C CYS A 62 14.17 -12.07 2.38
N PRO A 63 13.23 -12.94 1.97
CA PRO A 63 12.08 -12.52 1.18
C PRO A 63 11.29 -11.40 1.86
N GLN A 64 11.03 -11.53 3.15
CA GLN A 64 10.33 -10.52 3.94
C GLN A 64 11.12 -9.21 4.16
N CYS A 65 12.46 -9.21 4.12
CA CYS A 65 13.28 -8.04 4.47
C CYS A 65 13.22 -6.92 3.43
N GLY A 66 12.90 -7.23 2.17
CA GLY A 66 12.89 -6.25 1.09
C GLY A 66 11.60 -5.42 0.99
N ASN A 67 10.51 -5.84 1.61
CA ASN A 67 9.17 -5.36 1.26
C ASN A 67 8.90 -3.85 1.47
N GLY A 68 9.78 -3.10 2.15
CA GLY A 68 9.54 -1.72 2.57
C GLY A 68 9.81 -0.60 1.55
N GLY A 69 9.98 -0.89 0.25
CA GLY A 69 10.36 0.14 -0.73
C GLY A 69 9.89 -0.19 -2.14
N GLY A 70 9.42 0.81 -2.89
CA GLY A 70 9.01 0.69 -4.29
C GLY A 70 7.95 -0.40 -4.59
N VAL A 71 7.56 -0.49 -5.86
CA VAL A 71 6.45 -1.37 -6.30
C VAL A 71 6.71 -2.87 -6.16
N CYS A 72 7.97 -3.28 -6.01
CA CYS A 72 8.38 -4.70 -5.97
C CYS A 72 9.03 -5.08 -4.64
N GLY A 73 9.00 -4.21 -3.62
CA GLY A 73 9.70 -4.47 -2.36
C GLY A 73 11.21 -4.33 -2.50
N ASP A 74 11.67 -3.26 -3.14
CA ASP A 74 13.06 -2.93 -3.35
C ASP A 74 13.30 -1.41 -3.25
N GLY A 75 14.40 -1.08 -2.59
CA GLY A 75 14.92 0.27 -2.38
C GLY A 75 16.38 0.23 -1.95
N GLY A 76 17.11 -0.83 -2.33
CA GLY A 76 18.44 -1.10 -1.78
C GLY A 76 18.40 -1.43 -0.28
N GLN A 77 17.36 -2.12 0.19
CA GLN A 77 17.21 -2.41 1.62
C GLN A 77 18.02 -3.63 2.06
N TRP A 78 18.03 -4.71 1.26
CA TRP A 78 18.71 -5.95 1.66
C TRP A 78 19.16 -6.84 0.48
N PRO A 79 20.44 -6.78 0.07
CA PRO A 79 21.51 -5.85 0.47
C PRO A 79 21.30 -4.43 -0.10
N PRO A 80 22.17 -3.45 0.21
CA PRO A 80 22.17 -2.13 -0.45
C PRO A 80 22.16 -2.16 -1.98
N SER A 81 22.71 -3.21 -2.58
CA SER A 81 22.72 -3.46 -4.02
C SER A 81 21.51 -4.24 -4.54
N SER A 82 20.49 -4.48 -3.69
CA SER A 82 19.26 -5.13 -4.14
C SER A 82 18.60 -4.33 -5.24
N ASN A 83 18.06 -5.05 -6.21
CA ASN A 83 17.33 -4.47 -7.32
C ASN A 83 16.27 -5.48 -7.78
N TYR A 84 15.06 -5.45 -7.24
CA TYR A 84 14.00 -6.38 -7.65
C TYR A 84 13.28 -5.87 -8.89
N LEU A 85 13.22 -4.55 -9.11
CA LEU A 85 12.53 -4.01 -10.28
C LEU A 85 13.33 -4.26 -11.58
N GLY A 86 14.62 -3.93 -11.57
CA GLY A 86 15.56 -4.05 -12.70
C GLY A 86 16.67 -5.08 -12.52
N GLY A 87 16.57 -5.99 -11.55
CA GLY A 87 17.55 -7.07 -11.34
C GLY A 87 17.40 -8.25 -12.29
N GLN A 88 18.15 -9.31 -11.98
CA GLN A 88 18.12 -10.57 -12.72
C GLN A 88 16.83 -11.34 -12.40
N ASN A 89 15.76 -11.02 -13.12
CA ASN A 89 14.51 -11.76 -13.07
C ASN A 89 14.54 -12.91 -14.08
N SER A 90 14.17 -14.12 -13.64
CA SER A 90 14.18 -15.35 -14.47
C SER A 90 13.02 -15.42 -15.49
N GLY A 91 12.44 -14.28 -15.88
CA GLY A 91 11.22 -14.22 -16.69
C GLY A 91 9.94 -14.55 -15.92
N PRO A 92 8.82 -14.77 -16.62
CA PRO A 92 7.54 -15.16 -16.01
C PRO A 92 7.70 -16.44 -15.17
N GLN A 93 7.26 -16.39 -13.91
CA GLN A 93 7.32 -17.57 -13.02
C GLN A 93 6.12 -18.50 -13.21
N ARG A 94 5.00 -17.96 -13.71
CA ARG A 94 3.76 -18.68 -14.03
C ARG A 94 3.08 -18.02 -15.22
N THR A 95 2.20 -18.77 -15.87
CA THR A 95 1.35 -18.30 -16.95
C THR A 95 -0.10 -18.62 -16.60
N TYR A 96 -0.97 -17.64 -16.82
CA TYR A 96 -2.40 -17.76 -16.57
C TYR A 96 -3.16 -17.39 -17.83
N THR A 97 -4.41 -17.83 -17.91
CA THR A 97 -5.35 -17.40 -18.96
C THR A 97 -6.19 -16.24 -18.45
N ALA A 98 -6.51 -15.27 -19.31
CA ALA A 98 -7.41 -14.17 -18.94
C ALA A 98 -8.76 -14.71 -18.42
N GLY A 99 -9.23 -14.20 -17.28
CA GLY A 99 -10.45 -14.66 -16.61
C GLY A 99 -10.30 -15.92 -15.77
N GLN A 100 -9.10 -16.53 -15.72
CA GLN A 100 -8.84 -17.68 -14.86
C GLN A 100 -8.92 -17.28 -13.38
N VAL A 101 -9.61 -18.11 -12.58
CA VAL A 101 -9.51 -18.06 -11.12
C VAL A 101 -8.18 -18.69 -10.71
N VAL A 102 -7.35 -17.93 -10.01
CA VAL A 102 -5.97 -18.31 -9.67
C VAL A 102 -5.77 -18.32 -8.16
N GLU A 103 -4.97 -19.27 -7.67
CA GLU A 103 -4.56 -19.34 -6.26
C GLU A 103 -3.23 -18.61 -6.07
N PHE A 104 -3.21 -17.66 -5.13
CA PHE A 104 -2.01 -16.99 -4.66
C PHE A 104 -1.68 -17.46 -3.25
N LYS A 105 -0.42 -17.81 -3.00
CA LYS A 105 0.05 -18.20 -1.66
C LYS A 105 0.92 -17.11 -1.08
N VAL A 106 0.54 -16.64 0.10
CA VAL A 106 1.32 -15.69 0.88
C VAL A 106 1.79 -16.39 2.14
N LYS A 107 3.10 -16.44 2.36
CA LYS A 107 3.66 -16.90 3.63
C LYS A 107 3.75 -15.70 4.57
N MET A 108 3.12 -15.82 5.73
CA MET A 108 3.12 -14.80 6.77
C MET A 108 3.85 -15.34 8.00
N THR A 109 4.95 -14.69 8.36
CA THR A 109 5.78 -15.07 9.52
C THR A 109 5.45 -14.21 10.74
N ALA A 110 4.88 -13.02 10.53
CA ALA A 110 4.30 -12.20 11.58
C ALA A 110 3.01 -11.55 11.06
N HIS A 111 1.87 -11.95 11.62
CA HIS A 111 0.55 -11.43 11.25
C HIS A 111 0.22 -10.21 12.11
N HIS A 112 0.12 -9.04 11.47
CA HIS A 112 -0.10 -7.75 12.14
C HIS A 112 -1.44 -7.11 11.78
N MET A 113 -2.45 -7.95 11.47
CA MET A 113 -3.78 -7.52 11.00
C MET A 113 -3.68 -6.72 9.68
N GLY A 114 -4.80 -6.13 9.24
CA GLY A 114 -4.89 -5.37 7.99
C GLY A 114 -5.46 -6.19 6.83
N HIS A 115 -5.17 -5.76 5.60
CA HIS A 115 -5.57 -6.43 4.38
C HIS A 115 -4.41 -6.46 3.38
N MET A 116 -4.51 -7.35 2.40
CA MET A 116 -3.58 -7.44 1.28
C MET A 116 -4.37 -7.26 0.00
N GLU A 117 -3.80 -6.49 -0.92
CA GLU A 117 -4.31 -6.30 -2.27
C GLU A 117 -3.31 -6.88 -3.26
N LEU A 118 -3.81 -7.39 -4.38
CA LEU A 118 -2.99 -7.91 -5.47
C LEU A 118 -3.38 -7.14 -6.73
N HIS A 119 -2.38 -6.70 -7.47
CA HIS A 119 -2.57 -5.84 -8.63
C HIS A 119 -1.83 -6.40 -9.83
N VAL A 120 -2.35 -6.12 -11.02
CA VAL A 120 -1.69 -6.47 -12.30
C VAL A 120 -1.43 -5.20 -13.09
N CYS A 121 -0.23 -5.07 -13.62
CA CYS A 121 0.11 -4.04 -14.61
C CYS A 121 0.08 -4.68 -16.00
N ASP A 122 -0.58 -4.03 -16.95
CA ASP A 122 -0.61 -4.43 -18.37
C ASP A 122 0.59 -3.90 -19.17
N GLU A 123 1.55 -3.28 -18.49
CA GLU A 123 2.78 -2.73 -19.05
C GLU A 123 4.02 -3.34 -18.38
N HIS A 124 5.19 -3.15 -19.01
CA HIS A 124 6.43 -3.56 -18.39
C HIS A 124 6.74 -2.68 -17.16
N LEU A 125 6.78 -3.28 -15.98
CA LEU A 125 7.23 -2.64 -14.75
C LEU A 125 8.76 -2.63 -14.69
N GLY A 126 9.34 -1.46 -14.93
CA GLY A 126 10.77 -1.21 -14.88
C GLY A 126 11.12 0.17 -14.30
N PRO A 127 12.41 0.50 -14.16
CA PRO A 127 12.85 1.78 -13.59
C PRO A 127 12.37 3.04 -14.35
N LEU A 128 11.90 2.88 -15.59
CA LEU A 128 11.40 3.97 -16.42
C LEU A 128 9.87 4.05 -16.45
N THR A 129 9.15 3.13 -15.77
CA THR A 129 7.69 3.19 -15.68
C THR A 129 7.31 4.40 -14.82
N PRO A 130 6.61 5.40 -15.36
CA PRO A 130 6.23 6.59 -14.59
C PRO A 130 5.10 6.25 -13.63
N ASP A 131 5.32 6.54 -12.35
CA ASP A 131 4.33 6.46 -11.26
C ASP A 131 3.38 5.23 -11.32
N PRO A 132 3.93 4.00 -11.33
CA PRO A 132 3.14 2.77 -11.50
C PRO A 132 2.06 2.55 -10.42
N GLU A 133 2.25 3.10 -9.22
CA GLU A 133 1.31 3.04 -8.07
C GLU A 133 0.39 4.27 -7.98
N GLY A 134 0.61 5.29 -8.80
CA GLY A 134 -0.17 6.52 -8.77
C GLY A 134 -1.64 6.31 -9.14
N PRO A 135 -2.50 7.33 -8.98
CA PRO A 135 -3.93 7.21 -9.28
C PRO A 135 -4.22 6.88 -10.76
N ASN A 136 -3.29 7.21 -11.65
CA ASN A 136 -3.36 6.88 -13.08
C ASN A 136 -2.31 5.82 -13.48
N GLY A 137 -1.61 5.23 -12.50
CA GLY A 137 -0.60 4.20 -12.72
C GLY A 137 -1.22 2.86 -13.12
N CYS A 138 -0.46 2.03 -13.82
CA CYS A 138 -0.98 0.76 -14.34
C CYS A 138 -1.41 -0.22 -13.23
N LEU A 139 -0.80 -0.17 -12.04
CA LEU A 139 -1.18 -1.05 -10.93
C LEU A 139 -2.50 -0.63 -10.29
N SER A 140 -2.85 0.65 -10.34
CA SER A 140 -4.14 1.15 -9.84
C SER A 140 -5.31 0.76 -10.73
N LYS A 141 -5.04 0.34 -11.97
CA LYS A 141 -6.07 0.00 -12.96
C LYS A 141 -6.67 -1.40 -12.74
N TRP A 142 -5.87 -2.37 -12.35
CA TRP A 142 -6.31 -3.77 -12.24
C TRP A 142 -6.04 -4.34 -10.85
N VAL A 143 -6.93 -4.00 -9.91
CA VAL A 143 -6.99 -4.64 -8.58
C VAL A 143 -7.69 -5.99 -8.73
N LEU A 144 -7.04 -7.06 -8.28
CA LEU A 144 -7.61 -8.41 -8.34
C LEU A 144 -8.66 -8.61 -7.26
N GLU A 145 -9.81 -9.13 -7.67
CA GLU A 145 -10.89 -9.48 -6.75
C GLU A 145 -10.70 -10.88 -6.19
N ARG A 146 -11.04 -11.04 -4.91
CA ARG A 146 -11.08 -12.36 -4.30
C ARG A 146 -12.18 -13.18 -4.95
N ALA A 147 -11.85 -14.40 -5.41
CA ALA A 147 -12.83 -15.33 -5.93
C ALA A 147 -13.94 -15.59 -4.90
N ARG A 148 -15.18 -15.71 -5.37
CA ARG A 148 -16.31 -16.01 -4.48
C ARG A 148 -16.18 -17.45 -3.97
N PRO A 149 -16.64 -17.75 -2.74
CA PRO A 149 -16.53 -19.09 -2.17
C PRO A 149 -17.06 -20.20 -3.09
N GLU A 150 -18.15 -19.95 -3.82
CA GLU A 150 -18.80 -20.93 -4.70
C GLU A 150 -17.96 -21.26 -5.95
N GLN A 151 -16.87 -20.54 -6.20
CA GLN A 151 -15.97 -20.77 -7.34
C GLN A 151 -14.75 -21.61 -6.96
N VAL A 152 -14.55 -21.91 -5.67
CA VAL A 152 -13.35 -22.55 -5.13
C VAL A 152 -13.63 -23.82 -4.32
N TYR A 153 -14.91 -24.10 -4.01
CA TYR A 153 -15.41 -25.29 -3.30
C TYR A 153 -16.56 -25.92 -4.07
#